data_AF-A0A2E1BL99-F1
#
_entry.id   AF-A0A2E1BL99-F1
#
_cell.length_a   1.000
_cell.length_b   1.000
_cell.length_c   1.000
_cell.angle_alpha   90.00
_cell.angle_beta   90.00
_cell.angle_gamma   90.00
#
_symmetry.space_group_name_H-M   'P 1'
#
loop_
_entity.id
_entity.type
_entity.pdbx_description
1 polymer ?
#
loop_
_entity_poly.entity_id
_entity_poly.type
_entity_poly.pdbx_seq_one_letter_code
_entity_poly.pdbx_strand_id
1 'polypeptide(L)' 'MKIFIYVLFTISLIFIISGYIIEDINSEKFIGGGTFLLFFIVIPLFLYYRWQNKKLKDFILDNEKLKKMKDNN' A
#
# COMPACT_ATOMS: atom_id res chain seq x y z
N MET A 1 13.45 -4.51 3.40
CA MET A 1 12.20 -4.48 2.61
C MET A 1 11.19 -3.46 3.13
N LYS A 2 10.79 -3.44 4.42
CA LYS A 2 9.91 -2.36 4.97
C LYS A 2 10.42 -0.95 4.68
N ILE A 3 11.67 -0.66 5.05
CA ILE A 3 12.29 0.66 4.83
C ILE A 3 12.25 1.06 3.36
N PHE A 4 12.50 0.13 2.44
CA PHE A 4 12.54 0.40 1.01
C PHE A 4 11.17 0.86 0.49
N ILE A 5 10.10 0.17 0.89
CA ILE A 5 8.73 0.52 0.53
C ILE A 5 8.35 1.89 1.12
N TYR A 6 8.74 2.15 2.37
CA TYR A 6 8.51 3.45 3.00
C TYR A 6 9.24 4.58 2.27
N VAL A 7 10.52 4.40 1.91
CA VAL A 7 11.29 5.39 1.14
C VAL A 7 10.63 5.68 -0.21
N LEU A 8 10.17 4.64 -0.91
CA LEU A 8 9.50 4.78 -2.20
C LEU A 8 8.16 5.52 -2.08
N PHE A 9 7.42 5.27 -0.99
CA PHE A 9 6.20 5.99 -0.65
C PHE A 9 6.47 7.47 -0.36
N THR A 10 7.50 7.79 0.44
CA THR A 10 7.85 9.18 0.75
C THR A 10 8.28 9.95 -0.51
N ILE A 11 9.07 9.32 -1.39
CA ILE A 11 9.48 9.90 -2.68
C ILE A 11 8.28 10.22 -3.55
N SER A 12 7.31 9.30 -3.65
CA SER A 12 6.08 9.53 -4.39
C SER A 12 5.27 10.71 -3.80
N LEU A 13 5.17 10.79 -2.47
CA LEU A 13 4.50 11.90 -1.80
C LEU A 13 5.17 13.24 -2.07
N ILE A 14 6.51 13.27 -2.01
CA ILE A 14 7.30 14.47 -2.32
C ILE A 14 7.06 14.91 -3.76
N PHE A 15 7.04 13.98 -4.72
CA PHE A 15 6.72 14.29 -6.12
C PHE A 15 5.34 14.92 -6.31
N ILE A 16 4.33 14.38 -5.62
CA ILE A 16 2.96 14.91 -5.68
C ILE A 16 2.92 16.31 -5.07
N ILE A 17 3.50 16.50 -3.87
CA ILE A 17 3.53 17.80 -3.18
C ILE A 17 4.31 18.84 -4.00
N SER A 18 5.47 18.48 -4.54
CA SER A 18 6.26 19.37 -5.40
C SER A 18 5.50 19.77 -6.66
N GLY A 19 4.70 18.87 -7.23
CA GLY A 19 3.83 19.18 -8.35
C GLY A 19 2.75 20.21 -8.03
N TYR A 20 2.28 20.31 -6.77
CA TYR A 20 1.35 21.35 -6.34
C TYR A 20 2.02 22.68 -5.99
N ILE A 21 3.32 22.67 -5.67
CA ILE A 21 4.08 23.89 -5.35
C ILE A 21 4.59 24.59 -6.63
N ILE A 22 4.84 23.82 -7.68
CA ILE A 22 5.35 24.33 -8.96
C ILE A 22 4.16 24.82 -9.79
N GLU A 23 4.07 26.12 -10.07
CA GLU A 23 3.04 26.74 -10.93
C GLU A 23 3.41 26.74 -12.43
N ASP A 24 4.13 25.72 -12.89
CA ASP A 24 4.52 25.56 -14.31
C ASP A 24 3.61 24.54 -15.02
N ILE A 25 3.59 24.59 -16.36
CA ILE A 25 2.89 23.64 -17.25
C ILE A 25 3.29 22.18 -16.98
N ASN A 26 4.44 21.94 -16.36
CA ASN A 26 4.91 20.60 -16.01
C ASN A 26 4.39 20.08 -14.67
N SER A 27 3.70 20.90 -13.86
CA SER A 27 3.12 20.53 -12.55
C SER A 27 2.27 19.26 -12.60
N GLU A 28 1.36 19.19 -13.58
CA GLU A 28 0.46 18.05 -13.78
C GLU A 28 1.22 16.75 -14.07
N LYS A 29 2.38 16.83 -14.76
CA LYS A 29 3.22 15.65 -15.03
C LYS A 29 3.90 15.14 -13.77
N PHE A 30 4.28 16.02 -12.84
CA PHE A 30 4.85 15.61 -11.55
C PHE A 30 3.78 14.95 -10.66
N ILE A 31 2.57 15.51 -10.62
CA ILE A 31 1.44 14.92 -9.89
C ILE A 31 1.04 13.57 -10.49
N GLY A 32 0.91 13.52 -11.82
CA GLY A 32 0.56 12.30 -12.55
C GLY A 32 1.62 11.21 -12.41
N GLY A 33 2.90 11.56 -12.56
CA GLY A 33 4.02 10.64 -12.40
C GLY A 33 4.16 10.12 -10.97
N GLY A 34 4.00 11.00 -9.97
CA GLY A 34 4.01 10.63 -8.56
C GLY A 34 2.87 9.68 -8.21
N THR A 35 1.65 9.98 -8.69
CA THR A 35 0.45 9.15 -8.50
C THR A 35 0.59 7.79 -9.20
N PHE A 36 1.10 7.78 -10.44
CA PHE A 36 1.32 6.55 -11.19
C PHE A 36 2.30 5.63 -10.48
N LEU A 37 3.43 6.18 -10.01
CA LEU A 37 4.41 5.43 -9.23
C LEU A 37 3.82 4.89 -7.92
N LEU A 38 2.96 5.67 -7.25
CA LEU A 38 2.27 5.25 -6.04
C LEU A 38 1.37 4.03 -6.30
N PHE A 39 0.52 4.11 -7.31
CA PHE A 39 -0.50 3.10 -7.58
C PHE A 39 0.03 1.83 -8.24
N PHE A 40 0.98 1.96 -9.17
CA PHE A 40 1.47 0.80 -9.93
C PHE A 40 2.68 0.13 -9.29
N ILE A 41 3.44 0.84 -8.45
CA ILE A 41 4.67 0.30 -7.85
C ILE A 41 4.52 0.21 -6.33
N VAL A 42 4.26 1.33 -5.64
CA VAL A 42 4.29 1.35 -4.17
C VAL A 42 3.17 0.50 -3.57
N ILE A 43 1.94 0.64 -4.04
CA ILE A 43 0.77 -0.11 -3.52
C ILE A 43 0.91 -1.62 -3.73
N PRO A 44 1.18 -2.14 -4.95
CA PRO A 44 1.31 -3.58 -5.18
C PRO A 44 2.47 -4.17 -4.38
N LEU A 45 3.59 -3.46 -4.31
CA LEU A 45 4.76 -3.91 -3.55
C LEU A 45 4.48 -3.92 -2.04
N PHE A 46 3.75 -2.92 -1.53
CA PHE A 46 3.29 -2.88 -0.14
C PHE A 46 2.34 -4.03 0.19
N LEU A 47 1.35 -4.30 -0.67
CA LEU A 47 0.43 -5.42 -0.50
C LEU A 47 1.20 -6.74 -0.48
N TYR A 48 2.06 -6.98 -1.46
CA TYR A 48 2.88 -8.19 -1.55
C TYR A 48 3.69 -8.42 -0.28
N TYR A 49 4.43 -7.39 0.16
CA TYR A 49 5.26 -7.48 1.35
C TYR A 49 4.42 -7.69 2.62
N ARG A 50 3.26 -7.04 2.75
CA ARG A 50 2.39 -7.18 3.92
C ARG A 50 1.66 -8.52 3.97
N TRP A 51 1.38 -9.12 2.81
CA TRP A 51 0.69 -10.41 2.73
C TRP A 51 1.61 -11.64 2.78
N GLN A 52 2.94 -11.45 2.70
CA GLN A 52 3.91 -12.56 2.65
C GLN A 52 3.75 -13.61 3.77
N ASN A 53 3.34 -13.21 4.97
CA ASN A 53 3.22 -14.10 6.13
C ASN A 53 1.78 -14.43 6.55
N LYS A 54 0.79 -14.07 5.74
CA LYS A 54 -0.63 -14.25 6.07
C LYS A 54 -1.23 -15.30 5.14
N LYS A 55 -1.60 -16.46 5.68
CA LYS A 55 -2.34 -17.47 4.91
C LYS A 55 -3.77 -16.97 4.75
N LEU A 56 -4.29 -16.95 3.52
CA LEU A 56 -5.70 -16.64 3.24
C LEU A 56 -6.66 -17.48 4.10
N LYS A 57 -6.27 -18.73 4.35
CA LYS A 57 -7.01 -19.70 5.18
C LYS A 57 -7.18 -19.25 6.64
N ASP A 58 -6.35 -18.37 7.15
CA ASP A 58 -6.49 -17.81 8.51
C ASP A 58 -7.62 -16.77 8.58
N PHE A 59 -7.98 -16.14 7.46
CA PHE A 59 -9.04 -15.14 7.35
C PHE A 59 -10.40 -15.74 6.97
N ILE A 60 -10.42 -16.93 6.38
CA ILE A 60 -11.66 -17.63 6.08
C ILE A 60 -12.24 -18.19 7.39
N LEU A 61 -13.51 -17.86 7.62
CA LEU A 61 -14.29 -18.31 8.77
C LEU A 61 -14.74 -19.76 8.49
N ASP A 62 -14.02 -20.71 9.08
CA ASP A 62 -14.35 -22.13 8.99
C ASP A 62 -15.22 -22.54 10.18
N ASN A 63 -16.02 -23.60 10.02
CA ASN A 63 -16.88 -24.17 11.06
C ASN A 63 -16.08 -24.51 12.34
N GLU A 64 -14.82 -24.96 12.21
CA GLU A 64 -13.95 -25.18 13.37
C GLU A 64 -13.60 -23.90 14.12
N LYS A 65 -13.35 -22.79 13.41
CA LYS A 65 -13.04 -21.49 14.04
C LYS A 65 -14.28 -20.88 14.69
N LEU A 66 -15.44 -21.00 14.04
CA LEU A 66 -16.73 -20.62 14.60
C LEU A 66 -17.02 -21.36 15.90
N LYS A 67 -16.74 -22.67 15.93
CA LYS A 67 -16.90 -23.49 17.13
C LYS A 67 -15.94 -23.06 18.25
N LYS A 68 -14.66 -22.81 17.94
CA LYS A 68 -13.69 -22.27 18.90
C LYS A 68 -14.06 -20.89 19.46
N MET A 69 -14.69 -20.02 18.68
CA MET A 69 -15.19 -18.72 19.15
C MET A 69 -16.39 -18.88 20.09
N LYS A 70 -17.23 -19.90 19.85
CA LYS A 70 -18.41 -20.20 20.65
C LYS A 70 -18.07 -20.93 21.97
N ASP A 71 -17.07 -21.80 21.94
CA ASP A 71 -16.61 -22.57 23.11
C ASP A 71 -15.67 -21.76 24.05
N ASN A 72 -15.17 -20.60 23.60
CA ASN A 72 -14.37 -19.66 24.41
C ASN A 72 -15.23 -18.60 25.16
N ASN A 73 -16.56 -18.77 25.17
CA ASN A 73 -17.51 -18.02 26.01
C ASN A 73 -18.09 -18.97 27.07
#